data_AF-A0A7Y0B7M9-F1
#
_entry.id   AF-A0A7Y0B7M9-F1
#
_cell.length_a   1.000
_cell.length_b   1.000
_cell.length_c   1.000
_cell.angle_alpha   90.00
_cell.angle_beta   90.00
_cell.angle_gamma   90.00
#
_symmetry.space_group_name_H-M   'P 1'
#
loop_
_entity.id
_entity.type
_entity.pdbx_description
1 polymer ?
#
loop_
_entity_poly.entity_id
_entity_poly.type
_entity_poly.pdbx_seq_one_letter_code
_entity_poly.pdbx_strand_id
1 'polypeptide(L)'
;MPTAPPSPSSPPPTTADGLALVTALAVDDRIPARHRFQAVDLLFRAATVAERHLAETWPATPQHADPDSEARARNAVQAHLPALLARWSAECPAVRLALAGLAVVFPTDRTLPALTPRLQTFTHQHTHGTDIGDYVRFVLVLATQNDDQILTATEKLTDAYWTGTARGVPARPRALHLLGQMLTKVGIGLNRAPAGQ
;
A
#
# COMPACT_ATOMS: atom_id res chain seq x y z
N MET A 1 53.77 -21.91 8.16
CA MET A 1 52.36 -21.91 8.61
C MET A 1 51.49 -21.54 7.41
N PRO A 2 50.57 -22.41 6.96
CA PRO A 2 49.66 -22.09 5.87
C PRO A 2 48.48 -21.26 6.39
N THR A 3 48.26 -20.10 5.79
CA THR A 3 47.11 -19.22 6.03
C THR A 3 45.84 -19.88 5.49
N ALA A 4 44.84 -20.06 6.35
CA ALA A 4 43.51 -20.53 5.97
C ALA A 4 42.83 -19.53 5.02
N PRO A 5 42.06 -20.00 4.01
CA PRO A 5 41.29 -19.11 3.16
C PRO A 5 40.14 -18.46 3.96
N PRO A 6 39.75 -17.21 3.63
CA PRO A 6 38.64 -16.55 4.29
C PRO A 6 37.33 -17.30 4.02
N SER A 7 36.55 -17.53 5.09
CA SER A 7 35.19 -18.07 5.00
C SER A 7 34.32 -17.18 4.09
N PRO A 8 33.46 -17.76 3.24
CA PRO A 8 32.56 -16.98 2.41
C PRO A 8 31.58 -16.22 3.31
N SER A 9 31.65 -14.89 3.29
CA SER A 9 30.62 -14.02 3.81
C SER A 9 29.35 -14.25 3.00
N SER A 10 28.32 -14.86 3.61
CA SER A 10 27.00 -14.97 3.00
C SER A 10 26.51 -13.57 2.60
N PRO A 11 25.98 -13.39 1.39
CA PRO A 11 25.39 -12.10 1.01
C PRO A 11 24.28 -11.75 2.02
N PRO A 12 24.16 -10.48 2.44
CA PRO A 12 23.08 -10.07 3.32
C PRO A 12 21.73 -10.42 2.64
N PRO A 13 20.71 -10.87 3.40
CA PRO A 13 19.40 -11.16 2.82
C PRO A 13 18.92 -9.91 2.08
N THR A 14 18.68 -10.04 0.78
CA THR A 14 18.29 -8.88 0.00
C THR A 14 16.85 -8.52 0.34
N THR A 15 16.53 -7.22 0.41
CA THR A 15 15.16 -6.73 0.66
C THR A 15 14.14 -7.37 -0.29
N ALA A 16 14.57 -7.77 -1.50
CA ALA A 16 13.76 -8.50 -2.47
C ALA A 16 13.36 -9.91 -2.00
N ASP A 17 14.27 -10.66 -1.37
CA ASP A 17 13.97 -12.00 -0.84
C ASP A 17 12.93 -11.95 0.29
N GLY A 18 13.02 -10.92 1.14
CA GLY A 18 12.02 -10.65 2.18
C GLY A 18 10.63 -10.37 1.60
N LEU A 19 10.54 -9.63 0.49
CA LEU A 19 9.26 -9.31 -0.16
C LEU A 19 8.63 -10.52 -0.86
N ALA A 20 9.44 -11.44 -1.38
CA ALA A 20 8.94 -12.70 -1.91
C ALA A 20 8.25 -13.54 -0.82
N LEU A 21 8.86 -13.63 0.37
CA LEU A 21 8.24 -14.29 1.52
C LEU A 21 6.94 -13.61 1.95
N VAL A 22 6.92 -12.28 2.07
CA VAL A 22 5.71 -11.53 2.44
C VAL A 22 4.60 -11.74 1.41
N THR A 23 4.95 -11.78 0.12
CA THR A 23 3.99 -12.10 -0.95
C THR A 23 3.45 -13.51 -0.79
N ALA A 24 4.30 -14.51 -0.54
CA ALA A 24 3.87 -15.89 -0.32
C ALA A 24 2.86 -15.99 0.83
N LEU A 25 3.09 -15.27 1.93
CA LEU A 25 2.14 -15.19 3.04
C LEU A 25 0.82 -14.52 2.64
N ALA A 26 0.88 -13.49 1.80
CA ALA A 26 -0.31 -12.78 1.32
C ALA A 26 -1.18 -13.61 0.37
N VAL A 27 -0.63 -14.64 -0.30
CA VAL A 27 -1.37 -15.47 -1.26
C VAL A 27 -1.76 -16.86 -0.73
N ASP A 28 -1.22 -17.29 0.40
CA ASP A 28 -1.52 -18.61 0.98
C ASP A 28 -2.88 -18.61 1.71
N ASP A 29 -3.79 -19.47 1.27
CA ASP A 29 -5.14 -19.60 1.83
C ASP A 29 -5.18 -20.07 3.28
N ARG A 30 -4.12 -20.75 3.74
CA ARG A 30 -3.99 -21.21 5.12
C ARG A 30 -3.66 -20.08 6.09
N ILE A 31 -3.20 -18.93 5.58
CA ILE A 31 -2.88 -17.77 6.39
C ILE A 31 -4.19 -17.01 6.69
N PRO A 32 -4.50 -16.73 7.98
CA PRO A 32 -5.70 -15.99 8.34
C PRO A 32 -5.74 -14.61 7.66
N ALA A 33 -6.94 -14.17 7.26
CA ALA A 33 -7.12 -12.92 6.51
C ALA A 33 -6.49 -11.69 7.18
N ARG A 34 -6.44 -11.66 8.52
CA ARG A 34 -5.73 -10.61 9.28
C ARG A 34 -4.23 -10.54 8.95
N HIS A 35 -3.56 -11.68 8.88
CA HIS A 35 -2.14 -11.75 8.55
C HIS A 35 -1.91 -11.47 7.06
N ARG A 36 -2.82 -11.90 6.18
CA ARG A 36 -2.77 -11.52 4.76
C ARG A 36 -2.92 -10.01 4.57
N PHE A 37 -3.83 -9.37 5.31
CA PHE A 37 -3.96 -7.91 5.34
C PHE A 37 -2.65 -7.24 5.76
N GLN A 38 -2.03 -7.70 6.85
CA GLN A 38 -0.74 -7.18 7.32
C GLN A 38 0.37 -7.37 6.28
N ALA A 39 0.39 -8.50 5.58
CA ALA A 39 1.33 -8.75 4.51
C ALA A 39 1.13 -7.75 3.35
N VAL A 40 -0.11 -7.53 2.90
CA VAL A 40 -0.40 -6.55 1.83
C VAL A 40 -0.10 -5.11 2.28
N ASP A 41 -0.41 -4.73 3.53
CA ASP A 41 -0.05 -3.42 4.09
C ASP A 41 1.48 -3.23 4.12
N LEU A 42 2.24 -4.28 4.45
CA LEU A 42 3.69 -4.25 4.41
C LEU A 42 4.23 -4.06 2.98
N LEU A 43 3.65 -4.76 1.99
CA LEU A 43 3.99 -4.57 0.58
C LEU A 43 3.68 -3.14 0.12
N PHE A 44 2.53 -2.59 0.53
CA PHE A 44 2.19 -1.18 0.27
C PHE A 44 3.20 -0.22 0.86
N ARG A 45 3.57 -0.42 2.14
CA ARG A 45 4.56 0.42 2.83
C ARG A 45 5.91 0.37 2.16
N ALA A 46 6.36 -0.81 1.74
CA ALA A 46 7.62 -1.01 1.04
C ALA A 46 7.63 -0.33 -0.34
N ALA A 47 6.53 -0.46 -1.10
CA ALA A 47 6.40 0.12 -2.43
C ALA A 47 6.27 1.66 -2.46
N THR A 48 5.90 2.27 -1.33
CA THR A 48 5.59 3.71 -1.21
C THR A 48 6.48 4.44 -0.22
N VAL A 49 7.56 3.82 0.24
CA VAL A 49 8.39 4.38 1.32
C VAL A 49 8.96 5.74 0.94
N ALA A 50 9.45 5.90 -0.28
CA ALA A 50 10.00 7.16 -0.80
C ALA A 50 8.95 8.28 -0.78
N GLU A 51 7.77 8.02 -1.36
CA GLU A 51 6.70 8.99 -1.44
C GLU A 51 6.16 9.38 -0.07
N ARG A 52 6.00 8.42 0.84
CA ARG A 52 5.53 8.70 2.21
C ARG A 52 6.58 9.47 3.01
N HIS A 53 7.86 9.11 2.92
CA HIS A 53 8.93 9.81 3.62
C HIS A 53 9.10 11.24 3.11
N LEU A 54 9.01 11.45 1.80
CA LEU A 54 9.01 12.79 1.21
C LEU A 54 7.86 13.64 1.75
N ALA A 55 6.66 13.07 1.87
CA ALA A 55 5.50 13.76 2.41
C ALA A 55 5.65 14.12 3.90
N GLU A 56 6.35 13.29 4.68
CA GLU A 56 6.59 13.48 6.11
C GLU A 56 7.69 14.50 6.42
N THR A 57 8.74 14.57 5.59
CA THR A 57 9.95 15.33 5.90
C THR A 57 10.10 16.63 5.13
N TRP A 58 9.19 16.92 4.20
CA TRP A 58 9.26 18.11 3.37
C TRP A 58 9.41 19.42 4.16
N PRO A 59 10.27 20.37 3.73
CA PRO A 59 11.08 20.35 2.49
C PRO A 59 12.46 19.68 2.65
N ALA A 60 12.75 19.03 3.77
CA ALA A 60 14.04 18.39 3.97
C ALA A 60 14.21 17.17 3.05
N THR A 61 15.45 16.87 2.69
CA THR A 61 15.80 15.64 1.97
C THR A 61 15.88 14.47 2.97
N PRO A 62 15.24 13.32 2.71
CA PRO A 62 15.34 12.13 3.55
C PRO A 62 16.81 11.70 3.76
N GLN A 63 17.27 11.62 5.01
CA GLN A 63 18.68 11.34 5.34
C GLN A 63 19.12 9.88 5.08
N HIS A 64 18.18 8.95 4.90
CA HIS A 64 18.46 7.51 4.82
C HIS A 64 17.74 6.81 3.65
N ALA A 65 17.36 7.56 2.60
CA ALA A 65 16.80 6.94 1.41
C ALA A 65 17.91 6.21 0.64
N ASP A 66 17.73 4.91 0.38
CA ASP A 66 18.52 4.15 -0.59
C ASP A 66 17.65 3.94 -1.84
N PRO A 67 17.79 4.80 -2.87
CA PRO A 67 16.92 4.75 -4.04
C PRO A 67 16.98 3.42 -4.77
N ASP A 68 18.11 2.73 -4.75
CA ASP A 68 18.27 1.45 -5.44
C ASP A 68 17.52 0.34 -4.70
N SER A 69 17.59 0.31 -3.38
CA SER A 69 16.80 -0.64 -2.57
C SER A 69 15.31 -0.39 -2.69
N GLU A 70 14.89 0.88 -2.71
CA GLU A 70 13.50 1.28 -2.89
C GLU A 70 12.97 0.90 -4.29
N ALA A 71 13.76 1.13 -5.34
CA ALA A 71 13.43 0.72 -6.70
C ALA A 71 13.31 -0.81 -6.81
N ARG A 72 14.24 -1.57 -6.20
CA ARG A 72 14.16 -3.04 -6.12
C ARG A 72 12.90 -3.51 -5.41
N ALA A 73 12.58 -2.91 -4.26
CA ALA A 73 11.38 -3.24 -3.50
C ALA A 73 10.11 -2.96 -4.32
N ARG A 74 10.04 -1.79 -4.95
CA ARG A 74 8.94 -1.37 -5.80
C ARG A 74 8.75 -2.33 -6.99
N ASN A 75 9.82 -2.70 -7.67
CA ASN A 75 9.78 -3.64 -8.79
C ASN A 75 9.33 -5.04 -8.36
N ALA A 76 9.83 -5.54 -7.22
CA ALA A 76 9.42 -6.84 -6.68
C ALA A 76 7.92 -6.87 -6.36
N VAL A 77 7.40 -5.84 -5.69
CA VAL A 77 5.96 -5.73 -5.40
C VAL A 77 5.13 -5.65 -6.68
N GLN A 78 5.57 -4.86 -7.66
CA GLN A 78 4.89 -4.74 -8.95
C GLN A 78 4.79 -6.10 -9.68
N ALA A 79 5.86 -6.89 -9.66
CA ALA A 79 5.90 -8.21 -10.29
C ALA A 79 4.90 -9.20 -9.66
N HIS A 80 4.61 -9.04 -8.36
CA HIS A 80 3.69 -9.91 -7.62
C HIS A 80 2.23 -9.44 -7.60
N LEU A 81 1.98 -8.18 -8.00
CA LEU A 81 0.65 -7.59 -7.97
C LEU A 81 -0.42 -8.41 -8.72
N PRO A 82 -0.17 -8.99 -9.91
CA PRO A 82 -1.17 -9.83 -10.59
C PRO A 82 -1.61 -11.05 -9.77
N ALA A 83 -0.67 -11.72 -9.10
CA ALA A 83 -0.97 -12.89 -8.27
C ALA A 83 -1.79 -12.51 -7.04
N LEU A 84 -1.49 -11.37 -6.43
CA LEU A 84 -2.26 -10.81 -5.31
C LEU A 84 -3.70 -10.47 -5.74
N LEU A 85 -3.86 -9.82 -6.90
CA LEU A 85 -5.18 -9.42 -7.42
C LEU A 85 -6.02 -10.60 -7.94
N ALA A 86 -5.40 -11.70 -8.35
CA ALA A 86 -6.10 -12.92 -8.75
C ALA A 86 -6.96 -13.49 -7.61
N ARG A 87 -6.58 -13.21 -6.35
CA ARG A 87 -7.30 -13.67 -5.15
C ARG A 87 -8.47 -12.79 -4.74
N TRP A 88 -8.69 -11.65 -5.42
CA TRP A 88 -9.66 -10.64 -5.03
C TRP A 88 -11.02 -11.19 -4.57
N SER A 89 -11.61 -12.12 -5.32
CA SER A 89 -12.93 -12.71 -5.01
C SER A 89 -12.93 -13.57 -3.75
N ALA A 90 -11.81 -14.22 -3.41
CA ALA A 90 -11.67 -15.05 -2.21
C ALA A 90 -11.36 -14.22 -0.95
N GLU A 91 -10.94 -12.97 -1.12
CA GLU A 91 -10.53 -12.12 0.01
C GLU A 91 -11.71 -11.44 0.71
N CYS A 92 -11.55 -11.21 2.01
CA CYS A 92 -12.51 -10.43 2.79
C CYS A 92 -12.43 -8.92 2.44
N PRO A 93 -13.44 -8.11 2.82
CA PRO A 93 -13.47 -6.67 2.54
C PRO A 93 -12.16 -5.94 2.84
N ALA A 94 -11.58 -6.14 4.02
CA ALA A 94 -10.38 -5.38 4.40
C ALA A 94 -9.14 -5.72 3.57
N VAL A 95 -8.92 -7.00 3.23
CA VAL A 95 -7.82 -7.39 2.34
C VAL A 95 -8.05 -6.83 0.94
N ARG A 96 -9.30 -6.81 0.45
CA ARG A 96 -9.63 -6.15 -0.83
C ARG A 96 -9.32 -4.65 -0.80
N LEU A 97 -9.54 -3.94 0.31
CA LEU A 97 -9.14 -2.54 0.46
C LEU A 97 -7.62 -2.39 0.36
N ALA A 98 -6.86 -3.21 1.08
CA ALA A 98 -5.40 -3.22 1.01
C ALA A 98 -4.87 -3.49 -0.41
N LEU A 99 -5.46 -4.48 -1.10
CA LEU A 99 -5.14 -4.79 -2.50
C LEU A 99 -5.48 -3.65 -3.45
N ALA A 100 -6.59 -2.95 -3.22
CA ALA A 100 -6.99 -1.80 -4.01
C ALA A 100 -6.03 -0.62 -3.84
N GLY A 101 -5.62 -0.34 -2.59
CA GLY A 101 -4.60 0.64 -2.29
C GLY A 101 -3.27 0.32 -2.95
N LEU A 102 -2.85 -0.95 -2.91
CA LEU A 102 -1.64 -1.39 -3.58
C LEU A 102 -1.73 -1.26 -5.11
N ALA A 103 -2.89 -1.58 -5.69
CA ALA A 103 -3.11 -1.51 -7.12
C ALA A 103 -2.98 -0.09 -7.69
N VAL A 104 -3.43 0.94 -6.95
CA VAL A 104 -3.29 2.34 -7.40
C VAL A 104 -1.86 2.89 -7.29
N VAL A 105 -0.97 2.22 -6.55
CA VAL A 105 0.47 2.54 -6.56
C VAL A 105 1.12 2.16 -7.90
N PHE A 106 0.61 1.11 -8.54
CA PHE A 106 1.09 0.53 -9.79
C PHE A 106 -0.01 0.54 -10.87
N PRO A 107 -0.43 1.74 -11.29
CA PRO A 107 -1.47 1.87 -12.30
C PRO A 107 -0.99 1.25 -13.61
N THR A 108 -1.82 0.37 -14.18
CA THR A 108 -1.61 -0.14 -15.54
C THR A 108 -2.93 -0.08 -16.30
N ASP A 109 -2.86 -0.09 -17.63
CA ASP A 109 -4.02 -0.12 -18.52
C ASP A 109 -4.92 -1.34 -18.29
N ARG A 110 -4.43 -2.37 -17.60
CA ARG A 110 -5.21 -3.55 -17.23
C ARG A 110 -5.70 -3.51 -15.79
N THR A 111 -4.85 -3.07 -14.86
CA THR A 111 -5.14 -3.14 -13.42
C THR A 111 -6.27 -2.20 -13.04
N LEU A 112 -6.22 -0.93 -13.46
CA LEU A 112 -7.20 0.07 -13.03
C LEU A 112 -8.59 -0.20 -13.60
N PRO A 113 -8.77 -0.48 -14.92
CA PRO A 113 -10.10 -0.78 -15.45
C PRO A 113 -10.72 -2.04 -14.85
N ALA A 114 -9.92 -3.03 -14.44
CA ALA A 114 -10.41 -4.22 -13.76
C ALA A 114 -10.81 -3.96 -12.30
N LEU A 115 -10.18 -2.97 -11.64
CA LEU A 115 -10.41 -2.61 -10.24
C LEU A 115 -11.62 -1.69 -10.07
N THR A 116 -11.79 -0.70 -10.96
CA THR A 116 -12.86 0.30 -10.89
C THR A 116 -14.27 -0.29 -10.68
N PRO A 117 -14.78 -1.24 -11.48
CA PRO A 117 -16.13 -1.77 -11.29
C PRO A 117 -16.26 -2.52 -9.95
N ARG A 118 -15.20 -3.18 -9.49
CA ARG A 118 -15.18 -3.89 -8.20
C ARG A 118 -15.30 -2.89 -7.04
N LEU A 119 -14.59 -1.76 -7.12
CA LEU A 119 -14.65 -0.70 -6.11
C LEU A 119 -15.98 0.06 -6.15
N GLN A 120 -16.57 0.24 -7.32
CA GLN A 120 -17.90 0.82 -7.44
C GLN A 120 -18.93 -0.03 -6.67
N THR A 121 -18.90 -1.36 -6.78
CA THR A 121 -19.77 -2.22 -5.94
C THR A 121 -19.57 -1.96 -4.45
N PHE A 122 -18.32 -1.80 -3.99
CA PHE A 122 -18.01 -1.46 -2.59
C PHE A 122 -18.58 -0.10 -2.18
N THR A 123 -18.52 0.93 -3.03
CA THR A 123 -19.07 2.26 -2.69
C THR A 123 -20.59 2.25 -2.45
N HIS A 124 -21.33 1.38 -3.13
CA HIS A 124 -22.77 1.23 -2.91
C HIS A 124 -23.08 0.57 -1.56
N GLN A 125 -22.16 -0.26 -1.06
CA GLN A 125 -22.30 -0.98 0.20
C GLN A 125 -21.79 -0.20 1.42
N HIS A 126 -21.02 0.87 1.19
CA HIS A 126 -20.38 1.66 2.26
C HIS A 126 -20.72 3.15 2.18
N THR A 127 -21.37 3.64 3.25
CA THR A 127 -21.77 5.03 3.41
C THR A 127 -20.57 5.99 3.38
N HIS A 128 -20.74 7.14 2.73
CA HIS A 128 -19.79 8.24 2.75
C HIS A 128 -19.59 8.77 4.19
N GLY A 129 -18.38 9.23 4.52
CA GLY A 129 -18.02 9.71 5.86
C GLY A 129 -17.67 8.59 6.85
N THR A 130 -17.58 7.34 6.37
CA THR A 130 -17.05 6.21 7.14
C THR A 130 -15.63 5.91 6.67
N ASP A 131 -14.77 5.41 7.56
CA ASP A 131 -13.36 5.11 7.24
C ASP A 131 -13.23 4.25 5.96
N ILE A 132 -14.05 3.20 5.82
CA ILE A 132 -14.06 2.33 4.64
C ILE A 132 -14.67 3.03 3.43
N GLY A 133 -15.79 3.74 3.61
CA GLY A 133 -16.48 4.43 2.52
C GLY A 133 -15.62 5.53 1.89
N ASP A 134 -14.89 6.28 2.71
CA ASP A 134 -13.99 7.33 2.27
C ASP A 134 -12.75 6.74 1.61
N TYR A 135 -12.24 5.62 2.14
CA TYR A 135 -11.12 4.90 1.55
C TYR A 135 -11.40 4.47 0.10
N VAL A 136 -12.52 3.76 -0.13
CA VAL A 136 -12.86 3.25 -1.47
C VAL A 136 -13.04 4.40 -2.45
N ARG A 137 -13.69 5.49 -2.02
CA ARG A 137 -13.87 6.69 -2.86
C ARG A 137 -12.55 7.36 -3.18
N PHE A 138 -11.63 7.44 -2.22
CA PHE A 138 -10.31 7.99 -2.44
C PHE A 138 -9.48 7.14 -3.40
N VAL A 139 -9.52 5.80 -3.28
CA VAL A 139 -8.87 4.89 -4.22
C VAL A 139 -9.45 5.04 -5.63
N LEU A 140 -10.77 5.25 -5.78
CA LEU A 140 -11.37 5.52 -7.08
C LEU A 140 -10.89 6.85 -7.70
N VAL A 141 -10.66 7.90 -6.89
CA VAL A 141 -10.04 9.14 -7.37
C VAL A 141 -8.59 8.89 -7.78
N LEU A 142 -7.81 8.17 -6.99
CA LEU A 142 -6.43 7.80 -7.36
C LEU A 142 -6.37 7.01 -8.68
N ALA A 143 -7.38 6.16 -8.93
CA ALA A 143 -7.47 5.38 -10.15
C ALA A 143 -7.72 6.23 -11.41
N THR A 144 -8.13 7.50 -11.30
CA THR A 144 -8.29 8.38 -12.48
C THR A 144 -6.96 8.88 -13.02
N GLN A 145 -5.89 8.81 -12.22
CA GLN A 145 -4.56 9.36 -12.54
C GLN A 145 -4.60 10.87 -12.91
N ASN A 146 -5.62 11.59 -12.43
CA ASN A 146 -5.76 13.03 -12.63
C ASN A 146 -5.23 13.76 -11.38
N ASP A 147 -4.08 14.42 -11.52
CA ASP A 147 -3.39 15.07 -10.39
C ASP A 147 -4.23 16.14 -9.70
N ASP A 148 -5.02 16.93 -10.44
CA ASP A 148 -5.87 17.98 -9.86
C ASP A 148 -7.00 17.39 -9.01
N GLN A 149 -7.64 16.32 -9.49
CA GLN A 149 -8.66 15.60 -8.74
C GLN A 149 -8.08 14.91 -7.51
N ILE A 150 -6.90 14.29 -7.66
CA ILE A 150 -6.18 13.62 -6.56
C ILE A 150 -5.83 14.64 -5.47
N LEU A 151 -5.27 15.79 -5.86
CA LEU A 151 -4.90 16.86 -4.93
C LEU A 151 -6.13 17.39 -4.20
N THR A 152 -7.19 17.73 -4.94
CA THR A 152 -8.45 18.23 -4.38
C THR A 152 -9.05 17.25 -3.38
N ALA A 153 -9.11 15.95 -3.72
CA ALA A 153 -9.64 14.93 -2.83
C ALA A 153 -8.76 14.72 -1.58
N THR A 154 -7.44 14.76 -1.75
CA THR A 154 -6.47 14.66 -0.66
C THR A 154 -6.68 15.81 0.33
N GLU A 155 -6.75 17.04 -0.17
CA GLU A 155 -6.94 18.24 0.65
C GLU A 155 -8.26 18.20 1.41
N LYS A 156 -9.35 17.86 0.73
CA LYS A 156 -10.67 17.73 1.37
C LYS A 156 -10.68 16.72 2.52
N LEU A 157 -10.00 15.59 2.37
CA LEU A 157 -9.92 14.56 3.42
C LEU A 157 -9.01 14.99 4.58
N THR A 158 -7.89 15.64 4.29
CA THR A 158 -6.96 16.13 5.32
C THR A 158 -7.48 17.34 6.09
N ASP A 159 -8.30 18.18 5.47
CA ASP A 159 -8.91 19.32 6.16
C ASP A 159 -10.01 18.86 7.14
N ALA A 160 -10.67 17.74 6.85
CA ALA A 160 -11.81 17.27 7.61
C ALA A 160 -11.45 16.33 8.76
N TYR A 161 -10.61 15.31 8.51
CA TYR A 161 -10.47 14.17 9.43
C TYR A 161 -9.07 13.55 9.53
N TRP A 162 -8.18 13.83 8.58
CA TRP A 162 -6.88 13.15 8.47
C TRP A 162 -5.71 14.13 8.66
N THR A 163 -4.56 13.62 9.08
CA THR A 163 -3.39 14.49 9.27
C THR A 163 -2.84 14.90 7.90
N GLY A 164 -2.98 16.19 7.58
CA GLY A 164 -2.42 16.78 6.37
C GLY A 164 -0.90 16.85 6.36
N THR A 165 -0.36 16.98 5.15
CA THR A 165 1.06 17.23 4.88
C THR A 165 1.28 18.70 4.54
N ALA A 166 2.53 19.16 4.48
CA ALA A 166 2.84 20.52 4.02
C ALA A 166 2.29 20.79 2.61
N ARG A 167 1.77 21.99 2.36
CA ARG A 167 1.16 22.37 1.06
C ARG A 167 2.12 22.32 -0.13
N GLY A 168 3.42 22.46 0.11
CA GLY A 168 4.47 22.39 -0.93
C GLY A 168 4.84 20.97 -1.38
N VAL A 169 4.31 19.93 -0.72
CA VAL A 169 4.58 18.53 -1.09
C VAL A 169 3.89 18.21 -2.43
N PRO A 170 4.55 17.48 -3.36
CA PRO A 170 3.91 17.05 -4.61
C PRO A 170 2.66 16.19 -4.38
N ALA A 171 1.65 16.30 -5.25
CA ALA A 171 0.33 15.69 -5.06
C ALA A 171 0.37 14.18 -4.77
N ARG A 172 1.14 13.42 -5.54
CA ARG A 172 1.26 11.96 -5.40
C ARG A 172 1.81 11.52 -4.02
N PRO A 173 2.94 12.04 -3.53
CA PRO A 173 3.40 11.86 -2.15
C PRO A 173 2.33 12.15 -1.09
N ARG A 174 1.62 13.27 -1.20
CA ARG A 174 0.54 13.63 -0.26
C ARG A 174 -0.56 12.57 -0.26
N ALA A 175 -0.99 12.15 -1.44
CA ALA A 175 -2.06 11.18 -1.62
C ALA A 175 -1.67 9.79 -1.11
N LEU A 176 -0.44 9.32 -1.38
CA LEU A 176 0.05 8.02 -0.89
C LEU A 176 0.28 8.02 0.63
N HIS A 177 0.71 9.15 1.19
CA HIS A 177 0.80 9.32 2.63
C HIS A 177 -0.59 9.21 3.29
N LEU A 178 -1.58 9.96 2.79
CA LEU A 178 -2.96 9.86 3.25
C LEU A 178 -3.51 8.43 3.12
N LEU A 179 -3.32 7.78 1.96
CA LEU A 179 -3.77 6.40 1.74
C LEU A 179 -3.16 5.42 2.77
N GLY A 180 -1.89 5.61 3.12
CA GLY A 180 -1.22 4.83 4.17
C GLY A 180 -1.78 5.07 5.58
N GLN A 181 -2.16 6.31 5.91
CA GLN A 181 -2.87 6.62 7.16
C GLN A 181 -4.22 5.90 7.21
N MET A 182 -4.97 5.93 6.11
CA MET A 182 -6.27 5.28 6.04
C MET A 182 -6.17 3.75 6.16
N LEU A 183 -5.20 3.12 5.49
CA LEU A 183 -4.91 1.68 5.65
C LEU A 183 -4.56 1.31 7.09
N THR A 184 -3.74 2.14 7.75
CA THR A 184 -3.39 1.93 9.16
C THR A 184 -4.65 1.93 10.03
N LYS A 185 -5.58 2.87 9.81
CA LYS A 185 -6.84 2.95 10.55
C LYS A 185 -7.75 1.75 10.29
N VAL A 186 -7.88 1.32 9.04
CA VAL A 186 -8.61 0.08 8.67
C VAL A 186 -8.01 -1.13 9.40
N GLY A 187 -6.68 -1.24 9.43
CA GLY A 187 -5.98 -2.32 10.14
C GLY A 187 -6.21 -2.30 11.65
N ILE A 188 -6.26 -1.12 12.28
CA ILE A 188 -6.61 -0.98 13.70
C ILE A 188 -8.05 -1.43 13.96
N GLY A 189 -8.99 -1.08 13.08
CA GLY A 189 -10.38 -1.54 13.15
C GLY A 189 -10.50 -3.07 13.16
N LEU A 190 -9.70 -3.76 12.34
CA LEU A 190 -9.64 -5.23 12.32
C LEU A 190 -9.12 -5.82 13.63
N ASN A 191 -8.17 -5.17 14.30
CA ASN A 191 -7.61 -5.64 15.57
C ASN A 191 -8.59 -5.45 16.74
N ARG A 192 -9.60 -4.58 16.60
CA ARG A 192 -10.61 -4.30 17.63
C ARG A 192 -11.89 -5.12 17.47
N ALA A 193 -12.13 -5.71 16.29
CA ALA A 193 -13.25 -6.63 16.11
C ALA A 193 -13.01 -7.89 16.97
N PRO A 194 -13.93 -8.29 17.86
CA PRO A 194 -13.76 -9.50 18.66
C PRO A 194 -13.66 -10.71 17.74
N ALA A 195 -12.75 -11.64 18.07
CA ALA A 195 -12.78 -12.99 17.54
C ALA A 195 -14.10 -13.64 17.96
N GLY A 196 -15.11 -13.56 17.10
CA GLY A 196 -16.47 -13.96 17.43
C GLY A 196 -17.32 -14.08 16.19
N GLN A 197 -17.05 -15.13 15.41
CA GLN A 197 -18.06 -15.93 14.70
C GLN A 197 -17.45 -17.29 14.38
#